data_AF-A0A652NP03-F1
#
_entry.id   AF-A0A652NP03-F1
#
_cell.length_a   1.000
_cell.length_b   1.000
_cell.length_c   1.000
_cell.angle_alpha   90.00
_cell.angle_beta   90.00
_cell.angle_gamma   90.00
#
_symmetry.space_group_name_H-M   'P 1'
#
loop_
_entity.id
_entity.type
_entity.pdbx_description
1 polymer ?
#
loop_
_entity_poly.entity_id
_entity_poly.type
_entity_poly.pdbx_seq_one_letter_code
_entity_poly.pdbx_strand_id
1 'polypeptide(L)'
;MAVAGILVLLYRRRTNAAVFQATTRNDKLMYVVLLAAMVLGLVAKLAHSSLSTGYDYRATIAPWARSLFTLQPDVDLMAGAPLAYRIHAAVGLALFALLPFTRLVHMFSAPVQYLFRPSLVYRSRDPDQSAARAPRRGWERIKY
;
A
#
# COMPACT_ATOMS: atom_id res chain seq x y z
N MET A 1 6.72 -14.65 8.23
CA MET A 1 7.82 -13.70 7.94
C MET A 1 7.36 -12.25 7.83
N ALA A 2 6.40 -11.91 6.97
CA ALA A 2 5.96 -10.50 6.80
C ALA A 2 5.47 -9.83 8.11
N VAL A 3 4.68 -10.54 8.93
CA VAL A 3 4.23 -10.08 10.26
C VAL A 3 5.43 -9.73 11.17
N ALA A 4 6.45 -10.58 11.22
CA ALA A 4 7.65 -10.30 12.02
C ALA A 4 8.39 -9.05 11.51
N GLY A 5 8.51 -8.89 10.18
CA GLY A 5 9.14 -7.71 9.57
C GLY A 5 8.45 -6.40 9.94
N ILE A 6 7.11 -6.34 9.85
CA ILE A 6 6.36 -5.14 10.22
C ILE A 6 6.46 -4.84 11.73
N LEU A 7 6.49 -5.87 12.59
CA LEU A 7 6.68 -5.70 14.03
C LEU A 7 8.04 -5.06 14.34
N VAL A 8 9.12 -5.51 13.69
CA VAL A 8 10.46 -4.91 13.82
C VAL A 8 10.47 -3.46 13.33
N LEU A 9 9.83 -3.17 12.19
CA LEU A 9 9.72 -1.80 11.68
C LEU A 9 8.94 -0.87 12.62
N LEU A 10 7.87 -1.37 13.23
CA LEU A 10 7.08 -0.63 14.21
C LEU A 10 7.88 -0.39 15.49
N TYR A 11 8.60 -1.40 15.99
CA TYR A 11 9.50 -1.26 17.12
C TYR A 11 10.54 -0.16 16.86
N ARG A 12 11.26 -0.22 15.74
CA ARG A 12 12.24 0.81 15.33
C ARG A 12 11.62 2.21 15.24
N ARG A 13 10.42 2.32 14.68
CA ARG A 13 9.72 3.61 14.53
C ARG A 13 9.30 4.21 15.88
N ARG A 14 9.09 3.38 16.91
CA ARG A 14 8.75 3.81 18.26
C ARG A 14 9.98 4.17 19.10
N THR A 15 11.08 3.44 18.94
CA THR A 15 12.30 3.64 19.73
C THR A 15 13.23 4.71 19.17
N ASN A 16 13.18 4.98 17.86
CA ASN A 16 13.98 6.02 17.25
C ASN A 16 13.25 7.38 17.24
N ALA A 17 13.72 8.33 18.05
CA ALA A 17 13.11 9.64 18.21
C ALA A 17 12.96 10.41 16.88
N ALA A 18 13.98 10.40 16.01
CA ALA A 18 13.94 11.12 14.73
C ALA A 18 12.83 10.58 13.82
N VAL A 19 12.68 9.25 13.75
CA VAL A 19 11.65 8.61 12.93
C VAL A 19 10.26 8.83 13.53
N PHE A 20 10.13 8.79 14.85
CA PHE A 20 8.86 9.02 15.53
C PHE A 20 8.30 10.42 15.25
N GLN A 21 9.14 11.46 15.33
CA GLN A 21 8.73 12.84 15.09
C GLN A 21 8.31 13.10 13.64
N ALA A 22 8.93 12.41 12.67
CA ALA A 22 8.55 12.48 11.26
C ALA A 22 7.32 11.63 10.90
N THR A 23 6.76 10.86 11.85
CA THR A 23 5.62 9.96 11.58
C THR A 23 4.29 10.71 11.70
N THR A 24 3.55 10.77 10.60
CA THR A 24 2.24 11.44 10.56
C THR A 24 1.13 10.59 11.20
N ARG A 25 -0.02 11.20 11.51
CA ARG A 25 -1.21 10.45 11.98
C ARG A 25 -1.69 9.44 10.92
N ASN A 26 -1.60 9.82 9.64
CA ASN A 26 -1.93 8.97 8.51
C ASN A 26 -1.04 7.72 8.44
N ASP A 27 0.28 7.89 8.69
CA ASP A 27 1.21 6.76 8.75
C ASP A 27 0.84 5.78 9.87
N LYS A 28 0.42 6.28 11.04
CA LYS A 28 0.00 5.43 12.16
C LYS A 28 -1.25 4.65 11.80
N LEU A 29 -2.27 5.30 11.21
CA LEU A 29 -3.49 4.64 10.74
C LEU A 29 -3.17 3.55 9.72
N MET A 30 -2.37 3.88 8.70
CA MET A 30 -1.91 2.95 7.68
C MET A 30 -1.26 1.71 8.30
N TYR A 31 -0.31 1.89 9.23
CA TYR A 31 0.36 0.78 9.88
C TYR A 31 -0.57 -0.08 10.74
N VAL A 32 -1.53 0.53 11.45
CA VAL A 32 -2.51 -0.21 12.26
C VAL A 32 -3.38 -1.09 11.37
N VAL A 33 -3.93 -0.55 10.29
CA VAL A 33 -4.81 -1.29 9.39
C VAL A 33 -4.02 -2.37 8.64
N LEU A 34 -2.80 -2.07 8.18
CA LEU A 34 -1.92 -3.05 7.53
C LEU A 34 -1.56 -4.21 8.48
N LEU A 35 -1.17 -3.90 9.72
CA LEU A 35 -0.86 -4.91 10.72
C LEU A 35 -2.09 -5.75 11.06
N ALA A 36 -3.26 -5.12 11.23
CA ALA A 36 -4.52 -5.81 11.47
C ALA A 36 -4.85 -6.77 10.32
N ALA A 37 -4.74 -6.33 9.06
CA ALA A 37 -4.95 -7.19 7.90
C ALA A 37 -4.03 -8.41 7.92
N MET A 38 -2.74 -8.21 8.16
CA MET A 38 -1.74 -9.30 8.19
C MET A 38 -1.99 -10.28 9.34
N VAL A 39 -2.25 -9.79 10.56
CA VAL A 39 -2.46 -10.62 11.75
C VAL A 39 -3.79 -11.37 11.64
N LEU A 40 -4.88 -10.71 11.26
CA LEU A 40 -6.18 -11.35 11.08
C LEU A 40 -6.13 -12.43 9.99
N GLY A 41 -5.41 -12.19 8.90
CA GLY A 41 -5.24 -13.21 7.84
C GLY A 41 -4.45 -14.42 8.33
N LEU A 42 -3.40 -14.19 9.13
CA LEU A 42 -2.63 -15.26 9.75
C LEU A 42 -3.50 -16.06 10.76
N VAL A 43 -4.24 -15.36 11.61
CA VAL A 43 -5.15 -15.97 12.59
C VAL A 43 -6.24 -16.79 11.88
N ALA A 44 -6.89 -16.23 10.86
CA ALA A 44 -7.92 -16.94 10.10
C ALA A 44 -7.38 -18.24 9.49
N LYS A 45 -6.17 -18.20 8.92
CA LYS A 45 -5.48 -19.38 8.40
C LYS A 45 -5.19 -20.39 9.49
N LEU A 46 -4.48 -20.01 10.56
CA LEU A 46 -4.06 -20.94 11.61
C LEU A 46 -5.24 -21.55 12.38
N ALA A 47 -6.32 -20.80 12.57
CA ALA A 47 -7.52 -21.26 13.26
C ALA A 47 -8.35 -22.26 12.43
N HIS A 48 -8.20 -22.28 11.10
CA HIS A 48 -9.03 -23.09 10.21
C HIS A 48 -8.23 -23.97 9.23
N SER A 49 -6.93 -24.20 9.47
CA SER A 49 -6.04 -24.97 8.58
C SER A 49 -5.99 -26.48 8.88
N SER A 50 -6.96 -27.05 9.59
CA SER A 50 -6.99 -28.49 9.88
C SER A 50 -6.97 -29.30 8.58
N LEU A 51 -6.13 -30.35 8.54
CA LEU A 51 -5.94 -31.19 7.35
C LEU A 51 -7.18 -32.01 6.96
N SER A 52 -8.05 -32.29 7.93
CA SER A 52 -9.25 -33.13 7.75
C SER A 52 -10.57 -32.36 7.85
N THR A 53 -10.58 -31.22 8.53
CA THR A 53 -11.81 -30.45 8.85
C THR A 53 -11.65 -28.95 8.63
N GLY A 54 -10.58 -28.53 7.96
CA GLY A 54 -10.30 -27.12 7.69
C GLY A 54 -11.39 -26.48 6.84
N TYR A 55 -11.60 -25.19 7.06
CA TYR A 55 -12.60 -24.43 6.30
C TYR A 55 -12.16 -24.30 4.84
N ASP A 56 -12.97 -24.82 3.91
CA ASP A 56 -12.71 -24.65 2.48
C ASP A 56 -13.09 -23.24 2.01
N TYR A 57 -12.14 -22.31 2.15
CA TYR A 57 -12.27 -20.95 1.66
C TYR A 57 -12.45 -20.86 0.13
N ARG A 58 -12.11 -21.92 -0.63
CA ARG A 58 -12.21 -21.90 -2.10
C ARG A 58 -13.65 -22.07 -2.57
N ALA A 59 -14.49 -22.71 -1.77
CA ALA A 59 -15.91 -22.91 -2.08
C ALA A 59 -16.75 -21.63 -1.85
N THR A 60 -16.25 -20.69 -1.04
CA THR A 60 -17.04 -19.55 -0.54
C THR A 60 -16.34 -18.20 -0.76
N ILE A 61 -15.20 -17.98 -0.11
CA ILE A 61 -14.48 -16.71 -0.11
C ILE A 61 -13.88 -16.41 -1.49
N ALA A 62 -13.34 -17.42 -2.17
CA ALA A 62 -12.77 -17.24 -3.50
C ALA A 62 -13.81 -16.81 -4.57
N PRO A 63 -14.98 -17.47 -4.71
CA PRO A 63 -16.03 -16.99 -5.61
C PRO A 63 -16.61 -15.65 -5.15
N TRP A 64 -16.78 -15.41 -3.85
CA TRP A 64 -17.20 -14.10 -3.33
C TRP A 64 -16.25 -12.99 -3.78
N ALA A 65 -14.93 -13.16 -3.61
CA ALA A 65 -13.95 -12.16 -3.99
C ALA A 65 -13.98 -11.90 -5.51
N ARG A 66 -14.19 -12.94 -6.33
CA ARG A 66 -14.34 -12.80 -7.78
C ARG A 66 -15.57 -11.99 -8.16
N SER A 67 -16.69 -12.21 -7.45
CA SER A 67 -17.96 -11.52 -7.68
C SER A 67 -17.86 -9.99 -7.56
N LEU A 68 -16.93 -9.50 -6.71
CA LEU A 68 -16.63 -8.07 -6.57
C LEU A 68 -16.02 -7.48 -7.85
N PHE A 69 -15.15 -8.23 -8.54
CA PHE A 69 -14.50 -7.78 -9.77
C PHE A 69 -15.41 -7.89 -11.01
N THR A 70 -16.43 -8.75 -10.95
CA THR A 70 -17.49 -8.81 -11.98
C THR A 70 -18.63 -7.83 -11.69
N LEU A 71 -18.52 -7.00 -10.64
CA LEU A 71 -19.52 -6.02 -10.21
C LEU A 71 -20.90 -6.65 -9.91
N GLN A 72 -20.92 -7.91 -9.51
CA GLN A 72 -22.13 -8.67 -9.12
C GLN A 72 -21.87 -9.32 -7.75
N PRO A 73 -21.87 -8.54 -6.65
CA PRO A 73 -21.48 -9.06 -5.35
C PRO A 73 -22.48 -10.10 -4.83
N ASP A 74 -22.02 -11.33 -4.64
CA ASP A 74 -22.82 -12.42 -4.05
C ASP A 74 -22.52 -12.51 -2.55
N VAL A 75 -23.33 -11.83 -1.73
CA VAL A 75 -23.12 -11.73 -0.29
C VAL A 75 -23.44 -13.01 0.48
N ASP A 76 -24.23 -13.92 -0.11
CA ASP A 76 -24.65 -15.17 0.54
C ASP A 76 -23.46 -16.11 0.74
N LEU A 77 -22.47 -16.05 -0.15
CA LEU A 77 -21.20 -16.76 -0.03
C LEU A 77 -20.41 -16.41 1.25
N MET A 78 -20.70 -15.26 1.87
CA MET A 78 -20.08 -14.84 3.14
C MET A 78 -20.91 -15.17 4.38
N ALA A 79 -22.18 -15.58 4.23
CA ALA A 79 -23.08 -15.84 5.36
C ALA A 79 -22.57 -17.00 6.23
N GLY A 80 -22.08 -18.08 5.60
CA GLY A 80 -21.51 -19.25 6.27
C GLY A 80 -20.03 -19.13 6.63
N ALA A 81 -19.36 -18.02 6.28
CA ALA A 81 -17.93 -17.89 6.48
C ALA A 81 -17.59 -17.62 7.96
N PRO A 82 -16.54 -18.26 8.52
CA PRO A 82 -16.12 -18.00 9.89
C PRO A 82 -15.81 -16.53 10.11
N LEU A 83 -16.11 -16.05 11.31
CA LEU A 83 -16.03 -14.63 11.66
C LEU A 83 -14.64 -14.02 11.38
N ALA A 84 -13.57 -14.78 11.65
CA ALA A 84 -12.21 -14.33 11.40
C ALA A 84 -11.97 -13.95 9.92
N TYR A 85 -12.52 -14.72 8.97
CA TYR A 85 -12.44 -14.42 7.55
C TYR A 85 -13.27 -13.19 7.16
N ARG A 86 -14.46 -13.04 7.73
CA ARG A 86 -15.33 -11.88 7.49
C ARG A 86 -14.69 -10.58 7.98
N ILE A 87 -14.12 -10.59 9.19
CA ILE A 87 -13.40 -9.44 9.75
C ILE A 87 -12.14 -9.14 8.93
N HIS A 88 -11.36 -10.17 8.56
CA HIS A 88 -10.18 -9.99 7.71
C HIS A 88 -10.55 -9.37 6.36
N ALA A 89 -11.62 -9.84 5.71
CA ALA A 89 -12.10 -9.30 4.43
C ALA A 89 -12.52 -7.82 4.56
N ALA A 90 -13.25 -7.47 5.62
CA ALA A 90 -13.64 -6.08 5.88
C ALA A 90 -12.43 -5.16 6.10
N VAL A 91 -11.45 -5.60 6.89
CA VAL A 91 -10.19 -4.86 7.11
C VAL A 91 -9.38 -4.76 5.82
N GLY A 92 -9.37 -5.80 4.98
CA GLY A 92 -8.74 -5.78 3.66
C GLY A 92 -9.37 -4.75 2.73
N LEU A 93 -10.71 -4.70 2.65
CA LEU A 93 -11.43 -3.67 1.88
C LEU A 93 -11.16 -2.26 2.40
N ALA A 94 -11.11 -2.07 3.72
CA ALA A 94 -10.72 -0.79 4.32
C ALA A 94 -9.27 -0.40 3.96
N LEU A 95 -8.34 -1.36 3.94
CA LEU A 95 -6.96 -1.14 3.50
C LEU A 95 -6.91 -0.69 2.03
N PHE A 96 -7.69 -1.31 1.15
CA PHE A 96 -7.82 -0.88 -0.25
C PHE A 96 -8.41 0.53 -0.38
N ALA A 97 -9.41 0.89 0.43
CA ALA A 97 -9.98 2.24 0.43
C ALA A 97 -8.98 3.30 0.92
N LEU A 98 -8.11 2.96 1.87
CA LEU A 98 -7.05 3.85 2.39
C LEU A 98 -5.85 3.97 1.45
N LEU A 99 -5.74 3.09 0.46
CA LEU A 99 -4.57 2.94 -0.40
C LEU A 99 -4.15 4.24 -1.11
N PRO A 100 -5.04 4.98 -1.82
CA PRO A 100 -4.62 6.20 -2.53
C PRO A 100 -4.27 7.36 -1.59
N PHE A 101 -4.67 7.28 -0.33
CA PHE A 101 -4.49 8.35 0.66
C PHE A 101 -3.32 8.11 1.61
N THR A 102 -2.67 6.95 1.54
CA THR A 102 -1.58 6.57 2.44
C THR A 102 -0.29 6.37 1.67
N ARG A 103 0.84 6.20 2.39
CA ARG A 103 2.12 5.90 1.75
C ARG A 103 2.10 4.58 0.95
N LEU A 104 1.10 3.72 1.15
CA LEU A 104 0.94 2.46 0.40
C LEU A 104 0.87 2.65 -1.12
N VAL A 105 0.50 3.85 -1.59
CA VAL A 105 0.55 4.22 -3.02
C VAL A 105 1.91 3.95 -3.66
N HIS A 106 2.99 3.95 -2.87
CA HIS A 106 4.33 3.61 -3.35
C HIS A 106 4.41 2.23 -4.01
N MET A 107 3.48 1.31 -3.73
CA MET A 107 3.47 -0.03 -4.33
C MET A 107 3.29 0.03 -5.86
N PHE A 108 2.64 1.08 -6.38
CA PHE A 108 2.47 1.29 -7.82
C PHE A 108 3.72 1.87 -8.51
N SER A 109 4.66 2.41 -7.74
CA SER A 109 5.91 2.99 -8.24
C SER A 109 7.07 1.98 -8.22
N ALA A 110 6.77 0.69 -8.26
CA ALA A 110 7.79 -0.36 -8.28
C ALA A 110 8.71 -0.16 -9.51
N PRO A 111 10.04 -0.03 -9.33
CA PRO A 111 10.94 0.40 -10.38
C PRO A 111 11.32 -0.75 -11.33
N VAL A 112 10.34 -1.49 -11.86
CA VAL A 112 10.56 -2.63 -12.77
C VAL A 112 11.34 -2.20 -14.02
N GLN A 113 11.07 -0.98 -14.51
CA GLN A 113 11.77 -0.40 -15.65
C GLN A 113 13.27 -0.15 -15.38
N TYR A 114 13.70 -0.07 -14.12
CA TYR A 114 15.12 0.15 -13.79
C TYR A 114 16.01 -0.99 -14.26
N LEU A 115 15.47 -2.20 -14.37
CA LEU A 115 16.19 -3.37 -14.91
C LEU A 115 16.65 -3.16 -16.37
N PHE A 116 15.95 -2.32 -17.11
CA PHE A 116 16.23 -2.02 -18.53
C PHE A 116 16.68 -0.57 -18.74
N ARG A 117 16.85 0.20 -17.66
CA ARG A 117 17.24 1.62 -17.73
C ARG A 117 18.74 1.71 -18.03
N PRO A 118 19.17 2.56 -18.98
CA PRO A 118 20.58 2.90 -19.14
C PRO A 118 21.19 3.46 -17.84
N SER A 119 22.46 3.13 -17.57
CA SER A 119 23.17 3.62 -16.38
C SER A 119 23.22 5.16 -16.33
N LEU A 120 23.41 5.78 -17.48
CA LEU A 120 23.45 7.23 -17.65
C LEU A 120 22.17 7.71 -18.34
N VAL A 121 21.48 8.66 -17.74
CA VAL A 121 20.31 9.32 -18.34
C VAL A 121 20.63 10.79 -18.54
N TYR A 122 20.72 11.20 -19.80
CA TYR A 122 20.79 12.60 -20.19
C TYR A 122 19.37 13.13 -20.43
N ARG A 123 19.10 14.35 -19.99
CA ARG A 123 17.84 15.05 -20.28
C ARG A 123 18.17 16.27 -21.11
N SER A 124 17.58 16.36 -22.30
CA SER A 124 17.69 17.57 -23.11
C SER A 124 16.99 18.73 -22.40
N ARG A 125 17.43 19.96 -22.68
CA ARG A 125 16.71 21.15 -22.22
C ARG A 125 15.37 21.20 -22.94
N ASP A 126 14.31 21.44 -22.18
CA ASP A 126 12.99 21.69 -22.72
C ASP A 126 12.96 23.13 -23.31
N PRO A 127 12.79 23.29 -24.63
CA PRO A 127 12.78 24.61 -25.27
C PRO A 127 11.67 25.51 -24.72
N ASP A 128 10.54 24.94 -24.26
CA ASP A 128 9.40 25.72 -23.76
C ASP A 128 9.60 26.17 -22.31
N GLN A 129 10.36 25.42 -21.50
CA GLN A 129 10.69 25.81 -20.12
C GLN A 129 11.95 26.67 -20.00
N SER A 130 12.79 26.70 -21.03
CA SER A 130 13.99 27.57 -21.05
C SER A 130 13.67 29.03 -21.39
N ALA A 131 12.41 29.35 -21.71
CA ALA A 131 11.93 30.70 -21.94
C ALA A 131 11.47 31.45 -20.66
N ALA A 132 11.44 30.83 -19.48
CA ALA A 132 11.00 31.49 -18.26
C ALA A 132 11.91 32.64 -17.80
N ARG A 133 13.15 32.72 -18.32
CA ARG A 133 13.98 33.91 -18.21
C ARG A 133 14.23 34.46 -19.60
N ALA A 134 13.48 35.49 -19.98
CA ALA A 134 13.82 36.31 -21.13
C ALA A 134 15.32 36.66 -21.03
N PRO A 135 16.12 36.49 -22.10
CA PRO A 135 17.53 36.83 -22.08
C PRO A 135 17.66 38.28 -21.61
N ARG A 136 18.31 38.49 -20.45
CA ARG A 136 18.56 39.85 -19.95
C ARG A 136 19.37 40.57 -21.01
N ARG A 137 18.87 41.72 -21.45
CA ARG A 137 19.62 42.57 -22.37
C ARG A 137 20.89 43.03 -21.65
N GLY A 138 22.05 42.90 -22.28
CA GLY A 138 23.36 43.23 -21.68
C GLY A 138 23.54 44.68 -21.20
N TRP A 139 22.53 45.53 -21.42
CA TRP A 139 22.49 46.95 -21.09
C TRP A 139 21.64 47.25 -19.85
N GLU A 140 21.01 46.23 -19.25
CA GLU A 140 20.26 46.40 -18.00
C GLU A 140 21.22 46.71 -16.84
N ARG A 141 21.08 47.90 -16.27
CA ARG A 141 21.84 48.31 -15.09
C ARG A 141 21.43 47.47 -13.88
N ILE A 142 22.43 46.95 -13.17
CA ILE A 142 22.26 46.28 -11.88
C ILE A 142 21.90 47.37 -10.87
N LYS A 143 20.67 47.35 -10.36
CA LYS A 143 20.31 48.12 -9.16
C LYS A 143 20.82 47.34 -7.95
N TYR A 144 21.77 47.94 -7.24
CA TYR A 144 22.16 47.54 -5.89
C TYR A 144 21.05 47.89 -4.90
#